data_AF-A0A954YRF8-F1
#
_entry.id   AF-A0A954YRF8-F1
#
_cell.length_a   1.000
_cell.length_b   1.000
_cell.length_c   1.000
_cell.angle_alpha   90.00
_cell.angle_beta   90.00
_cell.angle_gamma   90.00
#
_symmetry.space_group_name_H-M   'P 1'
#
loop_
_entity.id
_entity.type
_entity.pdbx_description
1 polymer ?
#
loop_
_entity_poly.entity_id
_entity_poly.type
_entity_poly.pdbx_seq_one_letter_code
_entity_poly.pdbx_strand_id
1 'polypeptide(L)' 'MIIGVMSDSHGRAHQVTKAIEIFDRQRAEAIIHCGDVGG' A
#
# COMPACT_ATOMS: atom_id res chain seq x y z
N MET A 1 13.69 10.87 -0.19
CA MET A 1 12.28 10.99 0.22
C MET A 1 11.47 10.08 -0.68
N ILE A 2 10.80 9.07 -0.12
CA ILE A 2 10.02 8.07 -0.87
C ILE A 2 8.61 8.06 -0.25
N ILE A 3 7.58 8.11 -1.10
CA ILE A 3 6.18 7.97 -0.69
C ILE A 3 5.62 6.75 -1.42
N GLY A 4 5.04 5.82 -0.68
CA GLY A 4 4.31 4.69 -1.25
C GLY A 4 2.93 5.13 -1.72
N VAL A 5 2.53 4.72 -2.92
CA VAL A 5 1.17 4.98 -3.42
C VAL A 5 0.57 3.65 -3.87
N MET A 6 -0.64 3.35 -3.39
CA MET A 6 -1.44 2.20 -3.83
C MET A 6 -2.90 2.59 -4.04
N SER A 7 -3.66 1.76 -4.75
CA SER A 7 -5.08 1.98 -5.03
C SER A 7 -5.80 0.64 -5.14
N ASP A 8 -7.11 0.65 -4.88
CA ASP A 8 -8.06 -0.42 -5.21
C ASP A 8 -7.65 -1.80 -4.70
N SER A 9 -7.47 -1.89 -3.39
CA SER A 9 -7.18 -3.18 -2.75
C SER A 9 -8.40 -4.09 -2.64
N HIS A 10 -9.64 -3.59 -2.66
CA HIS A 10 -10.86 -4.41 -2.72
C HIS A 10 -10.86 -5.63 -1.76
N GLY A 11 -10.46 -5.41 -0.50
CA GLY A 11 -10.43 -6.41 0.55
C GLY A 11 -9.30 -7.46 0.42
N ARG A 12 -8.42 -7.31 -0.57
CA ARG A 12 -7.32 -8.24 -0.88
C ARG A 12 -6.15 -8.08 0.11
N ALA A 13 -6.41 -8.43 1.38
CA ALA A 13 -5.49 -8.22 2.49
C ALA A 13 -4.09 -8.80 2.24
N HIS A 14 -3.99 -9.99 1.63
CA HIS A 14 -2.69 -10.61 1.33
C HIS A 14 -1.84 -9.78 0.35
N GLN A 15 -2.47 -9.17 -0.65
CA GLN A 15 -1.81 -8.29 -1.61
C GLN A 15 -1.37 -6.98 -0.94
N VAL A 16 -2.20 -6.43 -0.06
CA VAL A 16 -1.86 -5.24 0.75
C VAL A 16 -0.66 -5.51 1.64
N THR A 17 -0.58 -6.68 2.30
CA THR A 17 0.59 -7.06 3.10
C THR A 17 1.87 -7.06 2.26
N LYS A 18 1.84 -7.67 1.07
CA LYS A 18 3.00 -7.66 0.15
C LYS A 18 3.40 -6.25 -0.29
N ALA A 19 2.42 -5.38 -0.55
CA ALA A 19 2.69 -3.99 -0.91
C ALA A 19 3.35 -3.24 0.26
N ILE A 20 2.86 -3.43 1.50
CA ILE A 20 3.45 -2.85 2.71
C ILE A 20 4.90 -3.30 2.89
N GLU A 21 5.20 -4.59 2.71
CA GLU A 21 6.59 -5.08 2.79
C GLU A 21 7.52 -4.42 1.76
N ILE A 22 7.00 -4.13 0.56
CA ILE A 22 7.76 -3.40 -0.46
C ILE A 22 8.02 -1.97 0.00
N PHE A 23 7.00 -1.27 0.50
CA PHE A 23 7.14 0.10 0.98
C PHE A 23 8.10 0.21 2.17
N ASP A 24 8.05 -0.75 3.09
CA ASP A 24 8.95 -0.85 4.23
C ASP A 24 10.42 -1.06 3.79
N ARG A 25 10.67 -2.02 2.88
CA ARG A 25 12.02 -2.25 2.32
C ARG A 25 12.59 -1.03 1.61
N GLN A 26 11.73 -0.21 0.99
CA GLN A 26 12.13 1.04 0.33
C GLN A 26 12.23 2.23 1.29
N ARG A 27 11.95 2.05 2.59
CA ARG A 27 11.87 3.13 3.58
C ARG A 27 10.95 4.26 3.14
N ALA A 28 9.76 3.90 2.64
CA ALA A 28 8.73 4.87 2.36
C ALA A 28 8.33 5.59 3.65
N GLU A 29 8.34 6.91 3.62
CA GLU A 29 8.10 7.76 4.80
C GLU A 29 6.61 7.94 5.07
N ALA A 30 5.81 7.84 4.02
CA ALA A 30 4.35 7.83 4.07
C ALA A 30 3.79 6.89 2.99
N ILE A 31 2.55 6.42 3.20
CA ILE A 31 1.80 5.62 2.24
C ILE A 31 0.46 6.30 1.99
N ILE A 32 0.09 6.45 0.72
CA ILE A 32 -1.20 6.97 0.28
C ILE A 32 -1.98 5.81 -0.36
N HIS A 33 -3.22 5.61 0.08
CA HIS A 33 -4.18 4.70 -0.55
C HIS A 33 -5.36 5.50 -1.11
N CYS A 34 -5.50 5.55 -2.43
CA CYS A 34 -6.45 6.46 -3.09
C CYS A 34 -7.79 5.80 -3.47
N GLY A 35 -7.79 4.49 -3.70
CA GLY A 35 -8.94 3.74 -4.18
C GLY A 35 -9.68 2.96 -3.10
N ASP A 36 -10.53 2.04 -3.52
CA ASP A 36 -11.35 1.24 -2.61
C ASP A 36 -10.50 0.26 -1.78
N VAL A 37 -10.68 0.28 -0.46
CA VAL A 37 -9.96 -0.60 0.46
C VAL A 37 -10.67 -1.95 0.64
N GLY A 38 -12.00 -2.00 0.58
CA GLY A 38 -12.75 -3.18 1.01
C GLY A 38 -14.24 -3.19 0.72
N GLY A 39 -14.70 -2.42 -0.27
CA GLY A 39 -16.10 -2.39 -0.72
C GLY A 39 -16.70 -3.74 -1.07
#